data_AF-A0A938PQ87-F1
#
_entry.id   AF-A0A938PQ87-F1
#
_cell.length_a   1.000
_cell.length_b   1.000
_cell.length_c   1.000
_cell.angle_alpha   90.00
_cell.angle_beta   90.00
_cell.angle_gamma   90.00
#
_symmetry.space_group_name_H-M   'P 1'
#
loop_
_entity.id
_entity.type
_entity.pdbx_description
1 polymer ?
#
loop_
_entity_poly.entity_id
_entity_poly.type
_entity_poly.pdbx_seq_one_letter_code
_entity_poly.pdbx_strand_id
1 'polypeptide(L)'
;MSLTVALLATGTANATGLATCDSGDPANWKPKETLQAELEAKGWQVRRIKVDGGCYEVYAVDESGKRVEAYFDPRDFAPVATEED
;
A
#
# COMPACT_ATOMS: atom_id res chain seq x y z
N MET A 1 -7.79 28.10 -32.50
CA MET A 1 -7.32 27.94 -31.11
C MET A 1 -8.05 26.72 -30.54
N SER A 2 -7.46 25.53 -30.66
CA SER A 2 -8.08 24.30 -30.13
C SER A 2 -7.77 24.21 -28.65
N LEU A 3 -8.81 24.25 -27.81
CA LEU A 3 -8.70 24.17 -26.36
C LEU A 3 -8.63 22.69 -25.97
N THR A 4 -7.43 22.20 -25.67
CA THR A 4 -7.21 20.83 -25.20
C THR A 4 -7.77 20.70 -23.79
N VAL A 5 -8.89 20.00 -23.64
CA VAL A 5 -9.48 19.69 -22.32
C VAL A 5 -8.65 18.58 -21.68
N ALA A 6 -7.86 18.94 -20.67
CA ALA A 6 -7.14 17.98 -19.84
C ALA A 6 -8.14 17.32 -18.87
N LEU A 7 -8.47 16.06 -19.13
CA LEU A 7 -9.33 15.25 -18.26
C LEU A 7 -8.51 14.82 -17.03
N LEU A 8 -8.71 15.50 -15.91
CA LEU A 8 -8.17 15.10 -14.62
C LEU A 8 -8.92 13.83 -14.16
N ALA A 9 -8.31 12.67 -14.32
CA ALA A 9 -8.79 11.42 -13.73
C ALA A 9 -8.65 11.50 -12.20
N THR A 10 -9.73 11.88 -11.52
CA THR A 10 -9.85 11.76 -10.07
C THR A 10 -10.02 10.28 -9.73
N GLY A 11 -8.90 9.58 -9.54
CA GLY A 11 -8.91 8.22 -9.00
C GLY A 11 -9.48 8.23 -7.58
N THR A 12 -10.68 7.69 -7.42
CA THR A 12 -11.27 7.34 -6.13
C THR A 12 -10.34 6.32 -5.47
N ALA A 13 -9.64 6.73 -4.42
CA ALA A 13 -8.99 5.80 -3.52
C ALA A 13 -10.11 5.16 -2.70
N ASN A 14 -10.59 4.02 -3.17
CA ASN A 14 -11.44 3.15 -2.37
C ASN A 14 -10.57 2.61 -1.22
N ALA A 15 -10.92 2.93 0.01
CA ALA A 15 -10.36 2.27 1.19
C ALA A 15 -11.21 1.01 1.39
N THR A 16 -10.75 -0.12 0.87
CA THR A 16 -11.58 -1.31 0.63
C THR A 16 -11.18 -2.54 1.43
N GLY A 17 -10.18 -2.50 2.31
CA GLY A 17 -9.80 -3.70 3.07
C GLY A 17 -9.80 -3.48 4.57
N LEU A 18 -10.32 -4.42 5.34
CA LEU A 18 -9.79 -4.70 6.66
C LEU A 18 -8.95 -5.98 6.52
N ALA A 19 -7.66 -5.92 6.83
CA ALA A 19 -6.81 -7.10 6.89
C ALA A 19 -6.36 -7.35 8.32
N THR A 20 -6.25 -8.63 8.71
CA THR A 20 -5.73 -9.03 10.02
C THR A 20 -4.52 -9.93 9.83
N CYS A 21 -3.42 -9.62 10.51
CA CYS A 21 -2.19 -10.41 10.51
C CYS A 21 -1.90 -10.91 11.92
N ASP A 22 -1.61 -12.20 12.06
CA ASP A 22 -1.07 -12.78 13.29
C ASP A 22 0.46 -12.64 13.32
N SER A 23 0.92 -11.40 13.44
CA SER A 23 2.34 -11.04 13.34
C SER A 23 3.06 -10.98 14.70
N GLY A 24 2.37 -11.34 15.79
CA GLY A 24 2.95 -11.35 17.13
C GLY A 24 3.40 -9.97 17.64
N ASP A 25 4.41 -9.95 18.52
CA ASP A 25 4.91 -8.72 19.16
C ASP A 25 5.55 -7.76 18.14
N PRO A 26 5.09 -6.48 18.07
CA PRO A 26 5.67 -5.45 17.22
C PRO A 26 7.17 -5.21 17.39
N ALA A 27 7.76 -5.56 18.54
CA ALA A 27 9.21 -5.48 18.75
C ALA A 27 10.02 -6.39 17.81
N ASN A 28 9.39 -7.45 17.27
CA ASN A 28 10.03 -8.41 16.35
C ASN A 28 9.75 -8.09 14.87
N TRP A 29 9.02 -7.02 14.59
CA TRP A 29 8.66 -6.66 13.23
C TRP A 29 9.84 -6.04 12.48
N LYS A 30 9.92 -6.31 11.19
CA LYS A 30 10.88 -5.62 10.32
C LYS A 30 10.50 -4.14 10.20
N PRO A 31 11.47 -3.20 10.11
CA PRO A 31 11.16 -1.77 10.02
C PRO A 31 10.34 -1.42 8.77
N LYS A 32 9.45 -0.44 8.90
CA LYS A 32 8.61 0.06 7.79
C LYS A 32 9.44 0.59 6.63
N GLU A 33 10.59 1.18 6.94
CA GLU A 33 11.54 1.72 5.97
C GLU A 33 12.11 0.61 5.06
N THR A 34 12.21 -0.62 5.57
CA THR A 34 12.66 -1.77 4.77
C THR A 34 11.58 -2.15 3.75
N LEU A 35 10.32 -2.22 4.19
CA LEU A 35 9.18 -2.45 3.28
C LEU A 35 9.08 -1.34 2.23
N GLN A 36 9.23 -0.08 2.65
CA GLN A 36 9.19 1.06 1.74
C GLN A 36 10.26 0.93 0.65
N ALA A 37 11.51 0.65 1.02
CA ALA A 37 12.60 0.48 0.05
C ALA A 37 12.34 -0.70 -0.92
N GLU A 38 11.81 -1.82 -0.44
CA GLU A 38 11.46 -2.96 -1.29
C GLU A 38 10.36 -2.64 -2.30
N LEU A 39 9.34 -1.86 -1.90
CA LEU A 39 8.26 -1.44 -2.78
C LEU A 39 8.74 -0.39 -3.79
N GLU A 40 9.55 0.57 -3.35
CA GLU A 40 10.16 1.57 -4.24
C GLU A 40 11.08 0.91 -5.28
N ALA A 41 11.83 -0.13 -4.89
CA ALA A 41 12.62 -0.93 -5.82
C ALA A 41 11.77 -1.69 -6.86
N LYS A 42 10.49 -1.97 -6.55
CA LYS A 42 9.49 -2.52 -7.48
C LYS A 42 8.79 -1.44 -8.32
N GLY A 43 9.24 -0.18 -8.25
CA GLY A 43 8.67 0.93 -9.01
C GLY A 43 7.43 1.56 -8.35
N TRP A 44 7.11 1.21 -7.11
CA TRP A 44 6.00 1.82 -6.40
C TRP A 44 6.42 3.15 -5.77
N GLN A 45 5.50 4.11 -5.74
CA GLN A 45 5.67 5.36 -5.00
C GLN A 45 4.91 5.24 -3.69
N VAL A 46 5.61 4.86 -2.62
CA VAL A 46 5.03 4.72 -1.29
C VAL A 46 4.69 6.09 -0.73
N ARG A 47 3.44 6.28 -0.31
CA ARG A 47 2.94 7.55 0.23
C ARG A 47 2.76 7.51 1.75
N ARG A 48 2.39 6.34 2.27
CA ARG A 48 2.16 6.15 3.71
C ARG A 48 2.21 4.66 4.05
N ILE A 49 2.80 4.32 5.19
CA ILE A 49 2.72 3.00 5.81
C ILE A 49 2.11 3.16 7.21
N LYS A 50 1.00 2.48 7.49
CA LYS A 50 0.35 2.43 8.81
C LYS A 50 0.42 1.02 9.38
N VAL A 51 0.23 0.93 10.69
CA VAL A 51 -0.04 -0.35 11.35
C VAL A 51 -1.54 -0.46 11.51
N ASP A 52 -2.14 -1.53 10.97
CA ASP A 52 -3.56 -1.79 11.06
C ASP A 52 -3.80 -3.30 11.12
N GLY A 53 -4.64 -3.77 12.06
CA GLY A 53 -4.94 -5.20 12.20
C GLY A 53 -3.74 -6.12 12.44
N GLY A 54 -2.61 -5.60 12.93
CA GLY A 54 -1.35 -6.36 13.05
C GLY A 54 -0.51 -6.41 11.77
N CYS A 55 -0.98 -5.77 10.68
CA CYS A 55 -0.31 -5.69 9.39
C CYS A 55 0.34 -4.31 9.17
N TYR A 56 1.16 -4.21 8.13
CA TYR A 56 1.52 -2.94 7.49
C TYR A 56 0.55 -2.63 6.35
N GLU A 57 -0.28 -1.61 6.54
CA GLU A 57 -1.15 -1.04 5.52
C GLU A 57 -0.39 0.03 4.72
N VAL A 58 -0.21 -0.21 3.43
CA VAL A 58 0.56 0.65 2.53
C VAL A 58 -0.36 1.34 1.54
N TYR A 59 -0.29 2.67 1.53
CA TYR A 59 -0.86 3.50 0.46
C TYR A 59 0.24 3.89 -0.51
N ALA A 60 0.09 3.51 -1.77
CA ALA A 60 1.09 3.78 -2.80
C ALA A 60 0.45 4.13 -4.14
N VAL A 61 1.30 4.57 -5.06
CA VAL A 61 1.03 4.48 -6.50
C VAL A 61 1.87 3.32 -7.02
N ASP A 62 1.26 2.32 -7.64
CA ASP A 62 2.00 1.18 -8.19
C ASP A 62 2.78 1.55 -9.47
N GLU A 63 3.53 0.60 -10.01
CA GLU A 63 4.31 0.77 -11.24
C GLU A 63 3.45 1.14 -12.46
N SER A 64 2.14 0.84 -12.43
CA SER A 64 1.18 1.17 -13.49
C SER A 64 0.59 2.58 -13.33
N GLY A 65 1.00 3.32 -12.30
CA GLY A 65 0.46 4.65 -11.99
C GLY A 65 -0.89 4.61 -11.27
N LYS A 66 -1.35 3.43 -10.80
CA LYS A 66 -2.63 3.28 -10.10
C LYS A 66 -2.42 3.48 -8.60
N ARG A 67 -3.35 4.19 -7.96
CA ARG A 67 -3.39 4.31 -6.50
C ARG A 67 -3.86 2.97 -5.92
N VAL A 68 -3.06 2.42 -5.01
CA VAL A 68 -3.31 1.13 -4.38
C VAL A 68 -3.24 1.24 -2.86
N GLU A 69 -4.02 0.40 -2.20
CA GLU A 69 -3.95 0.08 -0.78
C GLU A 69 -3.60 -1.40 -0.70
N ALA A 70 -2.49 -1.73 -0.03
CA ALA A 70 -2.00 -3.11 0.06
C ALA A 70 -1.53 -3.39 1.48
N TYR A 71 -1.79 -4.60 1.96
CA TYR A 71 -1.43 -5.02 3.30
C TYR A 71 -0.27 -6.02 3.23
N PHE A 72 0.67 -5.91 4.16
CA PHE A 72 1.84 -6.78 4.23
C PHE A 72 2.04 -7.28 5.66
N ASP A 73 2.43 -8.55 5.81
CA ASP A 73 2.84 -9.08 7.11
C ASP A 73 4.18 -8.44 7.51
N PRO A 74 4.28 -7.74 8.64
CA PRO A 74 5.52 -7.07 9.06
C PRO A 74 6.67 -8.03 9.42
N ARG A 75 6.43 -9.35 9.51
CA ARG A 75 7.50 -10.35 9.78
C ARG A 75 8.32 -10.65 8.53
N ASP A 76 7.68 -10.77 7.38
CA ASP A 76 8.30 -11.24 6.15
C ASP A 76 8.00 -10.39 4.91
N PHE A 77 7.09 -9.42 5.02
CA PHE A 77 6.55 -8.60 3.94
C PHE A 77 5.78 -9.38 2.87
N ALA A 78 5.22 -10.55 3.24
CA ALA A 78 4.28 -11.24 2.38
C ALA A 78 3.02 -10.38 2.20
N PRO A 79 2.54 -10.22 0.96
CA PRO A 79 1.29 -9.54 0.71
C PRO A 79 0.14 -10.33 1.34
N VAL A 80 -0.78 -9.60 1.97
CA VAL A 80 -1.96 -10.12 2.62
C VAL A 80 -3.14 -9.87 1.70
N ALA A 81 -3.90 -10.92 1.40
CA ALA A 81 -5.11 -10.77 0.60
C ALA A 81 -6.11 -9.89 1.37
N THR A 82 -6.52 -8.79 0.74
CA THR A 82 -7.66 -8.01 1.19
C THR A 82 -8.91 -8.57 0.54
N GLU A 83 -9.98 -8.72 1.31
CA GLU A 83 -11.30 -8.91 0.74
C GLU A 83 -11.69 -7.58 0.08
N GLU A 84 -11.72 -7.53 -1.25
CA GLU A 84 -12.37 -6.45 -1.99
C GLU A 84 -13.88 -6.65 -1.83
N ASP A 85 -14.54 -5.78 -1.04
CA ASP A 85 -16.01 -5.74 -0.93
C ASP A 85 -16.66 -5.29 -2.26
#